data_AF-A0A3M7QP42-F1
#
_entry.id   AF-A0A3M7QP42-F1
#
_cell.length_a   1.000
_cell.length_b   1.000
_cell.length_c   1.000
_cell.angle_alpha   90.00
_cell.angle_beta   90.00
_cell.angle_gamma   90.00
#
_symmetry.space_group_name_H-M   'P 1'
#
loop_
_entity.id
_entity.type
_entity.pdbx_description
1 polymer ?
#
loop_
_entity_poly.entity_id
_entity_poly.type
_entity_poly.pdbx_seq_one_letter_code
_entity_poly.pdbx_strand_id
1 'polypeptide(L)'
;MKKNQNYCVLEIKNIAPSNINSLLDYFEKYYIGKLKKDSISVRAVPLFPIHIWNINDRVLHDLPRTNNSLESWHKQFEIDAKKHQTVFKVIEHFRLEQKNTDVLRIQLLSGDEYKRNSKEELKDEKIKAGLKTFSRENVIKWLNDFILLLE
;
A
#
# COMPACT_ATOMS: atom_id res chain seq x y z
N MET A 1 16.89 3.38 0.74
CA MET A 1 16.12 2.15 0.37
C MET A 1 16.97 0.98 -0.12
N LYS A 2 17.71 1.07 -1.24
CA LYS A 2 18.40 -0.11 -1.86
C LYS A 2 19.33 -0.90 -0.92
N LYS A 3 20.12 -0.21 -0.08
CA LYS A 3 21.01 -0.88 0.90
C LYS A 3 20.25 -1.59 2.05
N ASN A 4 19.05 -1.12 2.42
CA ASN A 4 18.23 -1.79 3.46
C ASN A 4 17.61 -3.08 2.90
N GLN A 5 17.20 -3.07 1.63
CA GLN A 5 16.56 -4.22 0.99
C GLN A 5 17.49 -5.43 0.92
N ASN A 6 18.77 -5.21 0.58
CA ASN A 6 19.75 -6.31 0.53
C ASN A 6 19.94 -6.95 1.91
N TYR A 7 20.09 -6.12 2.94
CA TYR A 7 20.27 -6.57 4.31
C TYR A 7 19.08 -7.38 4.79
N CYS A 8 17.85 -6.86 4.66
CA CYS A 8 16.66 -7.57 5.12
C CYS A 8 16.46 -8.93 4.44
N VAL A 9 16.72 -9.03 3.13
CA VAL A 9 16.58 -10.31 2.40
C VAL A 9 17.57 -11.35 2.89
N LEU A 10 18.82 -10.96 3.16
CA LEU A 10 19.84 -11.87 3.67
C LEU A 10 19.49 -12.34 5.08
N GLU A 11 19.11 -11.41 5.97
CA GLU A 11 18.67 -11.74 7.33
C GLU A 11 17.48 -12.71 7.33
N ILE A 12 16.47 -12.46 6.48
CA ILE A 12 15.31 -13.35 6.37
C ILE A 12 15.71 -14.72 5.85
N LYS A 13 16.57 -14.79 4.82
CA LYS A 13 17.06 -16.07 4.29
C LYS A 13 17.88 -16.86 5.30
N ASN A 14 18.59 -16.21 6.21
CA ASN A 14 19.38 -16.86 7.25
C ASN A 14 18.51 -17.49 8.35
N ILE A 15 17.35 -16.91 8.66
CA ILE A 15 16.44 -17.35 9.74
C ILE A 15 15.34 -18.27 9.21
N ALA A 16 15.03 -18.18 7.92
CA ALA A 16 13.99 -18.96 7.28
C ALA A 16 14.25 -20.47 7.33
N PRO A 17 13.23 -21.30 7.63
CA PRO A 17 13.36 -22.73 7.55
C PRO A 17 13.53 -23.19 6.09
N SER A 18 14.30 -24.26 5.87
CA SER A 18 14.68 -24.70 4.53
C SER A 18 13.51 -25.05 3.60
N ASN A 19 12.35 -25.41 4.16
CA ASN A 19 11.14 -25.74 3.41
C ASN A 19 10.51 -24.54 2.67
N ILE A 20 10.85 -23.29 3.03
CA ILE A 20 10.34 -22.09 2.34
C ILE A 20 11.35 -21.46 1.38
N ASN A 21 12.54 -22.05 1.19
CA ASN A 21 13.58 -21.50 0.32
C ASN A 21 13.10 -21.28 -1.13
N SER A 22 12.31 -22.21 -1.66
CA SER A 22 11.72 -22.07 -3.01
C SER A 22 10.82 -20.84 -3.13
N LEU A 23 10.05 -20.53 -2.08
CA LEU A 23 9.19 -19.36 -2.00
C LEU A 23 10.04 -18.08 -1.92
N LEU A 24 11.07 -18.06 -1.08
CA LEU A 24 11.98 -16.91 -0.96
C LEU A 24 12.71 -16.62 -2.27
N ASP A 25 13.14 -17.65 -2.99
CA ASP A 25 13.77 -17.51 -4.30
C ASP A 25 12.80 -16.99 -5.37
N TYR A 26 11.53 -17.38 -5.29
CA TYR A 26 10.47 -16.82 -6.14
C TYR A 26 10.31 -15.31 -5.89
N PHE A 27 10.14 -14.89 -4.63
CA PHE A 27 10.02 -13.47 -4.29
C PHE A 27 11.26 -12.67 -4.66
N GLU A 28 12.45 -13.21 -4.39
CA GLU A 28 13.70 -12.56 -4.76
C GLU A 28 13.81 -12.41 -6.28
N LYS A 29 13.36 -13.39 -7.08
CA LYS A 29 13.39 -13.30 -8.55
C LYS A 29 12.40 -12.26 -9.08
N TYR A 30 11.15 -12.30 -8.64
CA TYR A 30 10.06 -11.57 -9.29
C TYR A 30 9.70 -10.23 -8.65
N TYR A 31 10.02 -10.01 -7.36
CA TYR A 31 9.59 -8.81 -6.62
C TYR A 31 10.75 -7.94 -6.11
N ILE A 32 11.90 -8.54 -5.82
CA ILE A 32 13.06 -7.82 -5.25
C ILE A 32 14.19 -7.64 -6.27
N GLY A 33 14.45 -8.69 -7.06
CA GLY A 33 15.55 -8.80 -8.00
C GLY A 33 16.73 -9.58 -7.41
N LYS A 34 17.23 -10.60 -8.13
CA LYS A 34 18.42 -11.36 -7.71
C LYS A 34 19.67 -10.48 -7.73
N LEU A 35 20.63 -10.73 -6.83
CA LEU A 35 21.96 -10.13 -6.91
C LEU A 35 22.62 -10.51 -8.24
N LYS A 36 23.21 -9.52 -8.93
CA LYS A 36 23.97 -9.78 -10.15
C LYS A 36 25.24 -10.56 -9.80
N LYS A 37 25.69 -11.44 -10.71
CA LYS A 37 26.99 -12.10 -10.59
C LYS A 37 28.07 -11.01 -10.41
N ASP A 38 28.96 -11.25 -9.46
CA ASP A 38 30.08 -10.36 -9.09
C ASP A 38 29.70 -9.01 -8.45
N SER A 39 28.46 -8.86 -7.97
CA SER A 39 28.04 -7.65 -7.23
C SER A 39 27.57 -7.94 -5.81
N ILE A 40 28.11 -7.18 -4.86
CA ILE A 40 27.72 -7.20 -3.44
C ILE A 40 26.42 -6.42 -3.21
N SER A 41 26.07 -5.48 -4.09
CA SER A 41 24.94 -4.57 -3.84
C SER A 41 23.97 -4.35 -5.00
N VAL A 42 24.35 -4.72 -6.22
CA VAL A 42 23.51 -4.48 -7.41
C VAL A 42 22.60 -5.68 -7.65
N ARG A 43 21.29 -5.42 -7.61
CA ARG A 43 20.25 -6.40 -7.97
C ARG A 43 19.77 -6.19 -9.41
N ALA A 44 19.32 -7.27 -10.03
CA ALA A 44 18.59 -7.23 -11.29
C ALA A 44 17.27 -6.48 -11.10
N VAL A 45 16.72 -5.90 -12.18
CA VAL A 45 15.38 -5.32 -12.13
C VAL A 45 14.37 -6.47 -12.12
N PRO A 46 13.53 -6.59 -11.08
CA PRO A 46 12.52 -7.65 -11.01
C PRO A 46 11.36 -7.36 -11.97
N LEU A 47 10.55 -8.38 -12.27
CA LEU A 47 9.32 -8.24 -13.07
C LEU A 47 8.31 -7.30 -12.39
N PHE A 48 8.26 -7.31 -11.06
CA PHE A 48 7.40 -6.49 -10.22
C PHE A 48 8.24 -5.60 -9.29
N PRO A 49 8.75 -4.45 -9.77
CA PRO A 49 9.57 -3.53 -8.98
C PRO A 49 8.93 -3.07 -7.68
N ILE A 50 9.74 -2.91 -6.63
CA ILE A 50 9.28 -2.55 -5.26
C ILE A 50 8.35 -1.34 -5.23
N HIS A 51 8.60 -0.31 -6.04
CA HIS A 51 7.78 0.90 -6.05
C HIS A 51 6.34 0.69 -6.52
N ILE A 52 5.99 -0.44 -7.15
CA ILE A 52 4.62 -0.72 -7.60
C ILE A 52 3.76 -1.36 -6.52
N TRP A 53 4.38 -2.04 -5.54
CA TRP A 53 3.66 -2.81 -4.52
C TRP A 53 3.95 -2.34 -3.10
N ASN A 54 5.00 -1.57 -2.89
CA ASN A 54 5.36 -1.08 -1.57
C ASN A 54 4.47 0.11 -1.18
N ILE A 55 3.80 -0.02 -0.03
CA ILE A 55 2.89 1.00 0.51
C ILE A 55 3.52 1.86 1.61
N ASN A 56 4.80 1.71 1.91
CA ASN A 56 5.48 2.41 3.01
C ASN A 56 5.29 3.93 2.92
N ASP A 57 5.61 4.51 1.75
CA ASP A 57 5.46 5.96 1.55
C ASP A 57 4.00 6.39 1.71
N ARG A 58 3.03 5.58 1.25
CA ARG A 58 1.60 5.89 1.44
C ARG A 58 1.24 5.96 2.92
N VAL A 59 1.69 4.99 3.71
CA VAL A 59 1.42 4.97 5.16
C VAL A 59 2.09 6.16 5.87
N LEU A 60 3.32 6.51 5.51
CA LEU A 60 4.03 7.62 6.13
C LEU A 60 3.37 8.98 5.85
N HIS A 61 2.72 9.14 4.70
CA HIS A 61 2.03 10.35 4.27
C HIS A 61 0.50 10.32 4.49
N ASP A 62 -0.01 9.39 5.29
CA ASP A 62 -1.46 9.26 5.58
C ASP A 62 -2.34 9.08 4.33
N LEU A 63 -1.77 8.48 3.28
CA LEU A 63 -2.49 8.17 2.05
C LEU A 63 -3.23 6.83 2.21
N PRO A 64 -4.36 6.64 1.49
CA PRO A 64 -5.06 5.36 1.48
C PRO A 64 -4.12 4.19 1.17
N ARG A 65 -4.23 3.09 1.91
CA ARG A 65 -3.38 1.89 1.68
C ARG A 65 -3.89 1.02 0.55
N THR A 66 -5.20 1.01 0.34
CA THR A 66 -5.89 0.27 -0.71
C THR A 66 -6.64 1.22 -1.65
N ASN A 67 -7.20 0.67 -2.70
CA ASN A 67 -8.09 1.35 -3.66
C ASN A 67 -9.57 1.24 -3.27
N ASN A 68 -9.92 0.78 -2.05
CA ASN A 68 -11.31 0.55 -1.64
C ASN A 68 -12.22 1.76 -1.86
N SER A 69 -11.72 2.98 -1.60
CA SER A 69 -12.48 4.21 -1.84
C SER A 69 -12.79 4.43 -3.32
N LEU A 70 -11.85 4.11 -4.21
CA LEU A 70 -12.05 4.17 -5.67
C LEU A 70 -13.01 3.08 -6.15
N GLU A 71 -12.88 1.87 -5.61
CA GLU A 71 -13.80 0.76 -5.94
C GLU A 71 -15.23 1.07 -5.47
N SER A 72 -15.37 1.61 -4.25
CA SER A 72 -16.67 2.04 -3.72
C SER A 72 -17.27 3.17 -4.55
N TRP A 73 -16.47 4.17 -4.94
CA TRP A 73 -16.91 5.24 -5.84
C TRP A 73 -17.34 4.69 -7.19
N HIS A 74 -16.52 3.86 -7.83
CA HIS A 74 -16.83 3.27 -9.13
C HIS A 74 -18.11 2.43 -9.08
N LYS A 75 -18.28 1.65 -8.01
CA LYS A 75 -19.49 0.85 -7.80
C LYS A 75 -20.74 1.72 -7.67
N GLN A 76 -20.66 2.82 -6.91
CA GLN A 76 -21.77 3.77 -6.79
C GLN A 76 -22.08 4.42 -8.14
N PHE A 77 -21.05 4.89 -8.84
CA PHE A 77 -21.19 5.46 -10.17
C PHE A 77 -21.83 4.49 -11.16
N GLU A 78 -21.47 3.20 -11.14
CA GLU A 78 -22.06 2.17 -11.99
C GLU A 78 -23.56 1.98 -11.70
N ILE A 79 -23.95 2.00 -10.42
CA ILE A 79 -25.35 1.92 -9.99
C ILE A 79 -26.16 3.10 -10.53
N ASP A 80 -25.62 4.31 -10.40
CA ASP A 80 -26.28 5.55 -10.82
C ASP A 80 -26.33 5.68 -12.34
N ALA A 81 -25.25 5.26 -13.01
CA ALA A 81 -25.17 5.26 -14.47
C ALA A 81 -26.12 4.23 -15.10
N LYS A 82 -26.41 3.08 -14.48
CA LYS A 82 -27.18 1.98 -15.12
C LYS A 82 -26.49 1.43 -16.38
N LYS A 83 -26.94 0.27 -16.86
CA LYS A 83 -26.37 -0.41 -18.04
C LYS A 83 -26.74 0.31 -19.35
N HIS A 84 -25.86 0.21 -20.36
CA HIS A 84 -26.04 0.71 -21.74
C HIS A 84 -26.32 2.22 -21.85
N GLN A 85 -25.44 3.02 -21.25
CA GLN A 85 -25.49 4.46 -21.33
C GLN A 85 -24.97 4.99 -22.67
N THR A 86 -25.58 6.08 -23.17
CA THR A 86 -25.00 6.86 -24.26
C THR A 86 -23.92 7.78 -23.70
N VAL A 87 -22.93 8.17 -24.53
CA VAL A 87 -21.84 9.07 -24.12
C VAL A 87 -22.37 10.36 -23.47
N PHE A 88 -23.45 10.93 -24.00
CA PHE A 88 -24.08 12.12 -23.43
C PHE A 88 -24.57 11.90 -21.99
N LYS A 89 -25.22 10.77 -21.70
CA LYS A 89 -25.68 10.47 -20.33
C LYS A 89 -24.51 10.24 -19.36
N VAL A 90 -23.44 9.62 -19.83
CA VAL A 90 -22.20 9.46 -19.04
C VAL A 90 -21.61 10.83 -18.68
N ILE A 91 -21.58 11.78 -19.62
CA ILE A 91 -21.11 13.15 -19.36
C ILE A 91 -21.99 13.84 -18.30
N GLU A 92 -23.31 13.69 -18.38
CA GLU A 92 -24.22 14.25 -17.38
C GLU A 92 -24.00 13.65 -15.98
N HIS A 93 -23.72 12.35 -15.89
CA HIS A 93 -23.37 11.71 -14.62
C HIS A 93 -22.04 12.21 -14.06
N PHE A 94 -21.02 12.40 -14.89
CA PHE A 94 -19.77 13.00 -14.43
C PHE A 94 -19.96 14.44 -13.93
N ARG A 95 -20.84 15.23 -14.57
CA ARG A 95 -21.19 16.57 -14.10
C ARG A 95 -21.90 16.52 -12.74
N LEU A 96 -22.79 15.55 -12.54
CA LEU A 96 -23.45 15.34 -11.26
C LEU A 96 -22.46 14.95 -10.16
N GLU A 97 -21.56 14.00 -10.44
CA GLU A 97 -20.50 13.60 -9.52
C GLU A 97 -19.57 14.75 -9.15
N GLN A 98 -19.20 15.58 -10.13
CA GLN A 98 -18.40 16.78 -9.88
C GLN A 98 -19.15 17.74 -8.95
N LYS A 99 -20.43 18.01 -9.21
CA LYS A 99 -21.27 18.84 -8.35
C LYS A 99 -21.34 18.28 -6.92
N ASN A 100 -21.57 16.98 -6.76
CA ASN A 100 -21.62 16.33 -5.44
C ASN A 100 -20.27 16.45 -4.70
N THR A 101 -19.17 16.28 -5.41
CA THR A 101 -17.81 16.42 -4.87
C THR A 101 -17.53 17.86 -4.44
N ASP A 102 -17.94 18.85 -5.23
CA ASP A 102 -17.77 20.27 -4.91
C ASP A 102 -18.58 20.66 -3.65
N VAL A 103 -19.80 20.12 -3.50
CA VAL A 103 -20.59 20.30 -2.28
C VAL A 103 -19.86 19.73 -1.06
N LEU A 104 -19.37 18.49 -1.15
CA LEU A 104 -18.61 17.86 -0.06
C LEU A 104 -17.34 18.66 0.28
N ARG A 105 -16.65 19.20 -0.73
CA ARG A 105 -15.49 20.07 -0.52
C ARG A 105 -15.87 21.33 0.24
N ILE A 106 -16.98 21.99 -0.11
CA ILE A 106 -17.45 23.20 0.59
C ILE A 106 -17.79 22.89 2.05
N GLN A 107 -18.45 21.76 2.31
CA GLN A 107 -18.76 21.28 3.66
C GLN A 107 -17.48 21.11 4.50
N LEU A 108 -16.49 20.40 3.96
CA LEU A 108 -15.18 20.23 4.61
C LEU A 108 -14.48 21.57 4.88
N LEU A 109 -14.49 22.50 3.91
CA LEU A 109 -13.90 23.84 4.07
C LEU A 109 -14.65 24.70 5.09
N SER A 110 -15.94 24.42 5.29
CA SER A 110 -16.79 25.10 6.29
C SER A 110 -16.58 24.55 7.71
N GLY A 111 -15.78 23.47 7.85
CA GLY A 111 -15.48 22.83 9.12
C GLY A 111 -16.34 21.61 9.44
N ASP A 112 -17.12 21.11 8.48
CA ASP A 112 -17.84 19.84 8.67
C ASP A 112 -16.85 18.68 8.80
N GLU A 113 -16.98 17.89 9.87
CA GLU A 113 -16.13 16.73 10.13
C GLU A 113 -16.83 15.41 9.81
N TYR A 114 -16.17 14.56 9.01
CA TYR A 114 -16.61 13.20 8.72
C TYR A 114 -15.71 12.21 9.46
N LYS A 115 -16.21 11.66 10.55
CA LYS A 115 -15.44 10.74 11.39
C LYS A 115 -15.28 9.39 10.71
N ARG A 116 -14.04 8.89 10.66
CA ARG A 116 -13.79 7.48 10.33
C ARG A 116 -14.02 6.63 11.57
N ASN A 117 -14.05 5.32 11.36
CA ASN A 117 -14.13 4.38 12.46
C ASN A 117 -12.86 4.47 13.32
N SER A 118 -13.00 4.81 14.60
CA SER A 118 -11.86 5.01 15.52
C SER A 118 -10.95 3.78 15.65
N LYS A 119 -11.48 2.55 15.44
CA LYS A 119 -10.65 1.34 15.43
C LYS A 119 -9.71 1.30 14.23
N GLU A 120 -10.16 1.77 13.07
CA GLU A 120 -9.34 1.83 11.85
C GLU A 120 -8.27 2.91 11.96
N GLU A 121 -8.63 4.09 12.50
CA GLU A 121 -7.68 5.17 12.77
C GLU A 121 -6.57 4.71 13.73
N LEU A 122 -6.94 4.07 14.83
CA LEU A 122 -5.96 3.53 15.79
C LEU A 122 -5.04 2.49 15.14
N LYS A 123 -5.57 1.66 14.24
CA LYS A 123 -4.76 0.68 13.50
C LYS A 123 -3.80 1.37 12.53
N ASP A 124 -4.26 2.38 11.80
CA ASP A 124 -3.42 3.18 10.88
C ASP A 124 -2.26 3.85 11.66
N GLU A 125 -2.56 4.46 12.81
CA GLU A 125 -1.56 5.09 13.68
C GLU A 125 -0.53 4.09 14.23
N LYS A 126 -0.97 2.91 14.69
CA LYS A 126 -0.06 1.85 15.15
C LYS A 126 0.88 1.38 14.04
N ILE A 127 0.37 1.17 12.84
CA ILE A 127 1.18 0.74 11.68
C ILE A 127 2.18 1.83 11.31
N LYS A 128 1.75 3.10 11.27
CA LYS A 128 2.61 4.24 10.96
C LYS A 128 3.71 4.42 12.01
N ALA A 129 3.38 4.31 13.29
CA ALA A 129 4.34 4.34 14.38
C ALA A 129 5.36 3.19 14.25
N GLY A 130 4.89 1.96 13.97
CA GLY A 130 5.75 0.81 13.71
C GLY A 130 6.71 1.06 12.53
N LEU A 131 6.24 1.63 11.41
CA LEU A 131 7.13 1.93 10.29
C LEU A 131 8.19 2.99 10.62
N LYS A 132 7.87 3.96 11.48
CA LYS A 132 8.84 4.99 11.91
C LYS A 132 9.94 4.45 12.82
N THR A 133 9.69 3.36 13.55
CA THR A 133 10.69 2.74 14.45
C THR A 133 11.60 1.73 13.75
N PHE A 134 11.36 1.47 12.46
CA PHE A 134 12.15 0.51 11.69
C PHE A 134 13.61 0.97 11.51
N SER A 135 14.55 0.08 11.84
CA SER A 135 15.98 0.22 11.61
C SER A 135 16.57 -1.11 11.12
N ARG A 136 17.78 -1.10 10.54
CA ARG A 136 18.46 -2.35 10.16
C ARG A 136 18.83 -3.19 11.38
N GLU A 137 19.21 -2.53 12.47
CA GLU A 137 19.69 -3.20 13.68
C GLU A 137 18.57 -3.91 14.44
N ASN A 138 17.30 -3.54 14.19
CA ASN A 138 16.15 -4.09 14.89
C ASN A 138 15.20 -4.90 13.98
N VAL A 139 15.61 -5.29 12.76
CA VAL A 139 14.73 -5.94 11.76
C VAL A 139 13.92 -7.11 12.35
N ILE A 140 14.55 -8.01 13.10
CA ILE A 140 13.88 -9.20 13.65
C ILE A 140 12.87 -8.83 14.73
N LYS A 141 13.28 -7.97 15.67
CA LYS A 141 12.38 -7.45 16.70
C LYS A 141 11.19 -6.72 16.07
N TRP A 142 11.48 -5.87 15.09
CA TRP A 142 10.47 -5.12 14.35
C TRP A 142 9.48 -6.04 13.63
N LEU A 143 9.95 -7.11 12.97
CA LEU A 143 9.07 -8.08 12.32
C LEU A 143 8.13 -8.77 13.32
N ASN A 144 8.64 -9.18 14.48
CA ASN A 144 7.82 -9.79 15.53
C ASN A 144 6.77 -8.82 16.06
N ASP A 145 7.17 -7.59 16.37
CA ASP A 145 6.25 -6.52 16.83
C ASP A 145 5.19 -6.21 15.76
N PHE A 146 5.57 -6.25 14.48
CA PHE A 146 4.66 -5.99 13.36
C PHE A 146 3.66 -7.12 13.14
N ILE A 147 4.04 -8.39 13.37
CA ILE A 147 3.12 -9.53 13.30
C ILE A 147 2.00 -9.38 14.35
N LEU A 148 2.36 -8.98 15.57
CA LEU A 148 1.40 -8.73 16.66
C LEU A 148 0.43 -7.58 16.37
N LEU A 149 0.75 -6.68 15.43
CA LEU A 149 -0.16 -5.62 14.98
C LEU A 149 -1.16 -6.09 13.92
N LEU A 150 -0.91 -7.26 13.30
CA LEU A 150 -1.76 -7.85 12.27
C LEU A 150 -2.78 -8.84 12.84
N GLU A 151 -2.50 -9.43 14.01
CA GLU A 151 -3.43 -10.24 14.83
C GLU A 151 -4.48 -9.36 15.55
#